data_AF-R7SM73-F1
#
_entry.id   AF-R7SM73-F1
#
_cell.length_a   1.000
_cell.length_b   1.000
_cell.length_c   1.000
_cell.angle_alpha   90.00
_cell.angle_beta   90.00
_cell.angle_gamma   90.00
#
_symmetry.space_group_name_H-M   'P 1'
#
loop_
_entity.id
_entity.type
_entity.pdbx_description
1 polymer ?
#
loop_
_entity_poly.entity_id
_entity_poly.type
_entity_poly.pdbx_seq_one_letter_code
_entity_poly.pdbx_strand_id
1 'polypeptide(L)'
;MNSRAQVMEIDAQLCQLLGTLSLTGQARKATYASEEQPQRSQIGFAGDAVISDYSNSEDSTCQPSLSRFANVSAPLPPPPNCGCAYLQAVHEQIRSGKYGTTSGDYLETIFTHRDALFAFPQGHRSCAAGFTELARDLEQRDSRGQDQSVNGGWRPDWDGDHEAVVAFRHEAWVIANSL
;
A
#
# COMPACT_ATOMS: atom_id res chain seq x y z
N MET A 1 -24.01 -38.62 -1.27
CA MET A 1 -24.11 -37.79 -2.50
C MET A 1 -24.83 -36.46 -2.20
N ASN A 2 -24.40 -35.68 -1.18
CA ASN A 2 -25.15 -34.50 -0.69
C ASN A 2 -24.37 -33.16 -0.79
N SER A 3 -23.11 -33.16 -1.21
CA SER A 3 -22.26 -31.96 -1.14
C SER A 3 -22.53 -30.95 -2.27
N ARG A 4 -23.03 -31.40 -3.43
CA ARG A 4 -23.30 -30.50 -4.57
C ARG A 4 -24.56 -29.65 -4.42
N ALA A 5 -25.53 -30.11 -3.63
CA ALA A 5 -26.76 -29.36 -3.37
C ALA A 5 -26.52 -28.19 -2.41
N GLN A 6 -25.64 -28.37 -1.41
CA GLN A 6 -25.28 -27.31 -0.46
C GLN A 6 -24.53 -26.15 -1.10
N VAL A 7 -23.67 -26.41 -2.09
CA VAL A 7 -22.91 -25.32 -2.76
C VAL A 7 -23.84 -24.40 -3.56
N MET A 8 -24.82 -24.96 -4.27
CA MET A 8 -25.78 -24.14 -5.03
C MET A 8 -26.74 -23.36 -4.12
N GLU A 9 -27.02 -23.85 -2.92
CA GLU A 9 -27.84 -23.17 -1.92
C GLU A 9 -27.15 -21.93 -1.35
N ILE A 10 -25.83 -22.02 -1.12
CA ILE A 10 -25.02 -20.89 -0.64
C ILE A 10 -24.94 -19.80 -1.73
N ASP A 11 -24.72 -20.18 -3.00
CA ASP A 11 -24.66 -19.22 -4.11
C ASP A 11 -25.99 -18.47 -4.29
N ALA A 12 -27.13 -19.14 -4.08
CA ALA A 12 -28.45 -18.53 -4.13
C ALA A 12 -28.66 -17.50 -2.99
N GLN A 13 -28.17 -17.81 -1.78
CA GLN A 13 -28.26 -16.90 -0.63
C GLN A 13 -27.35 -15.68 -0.81
N LEU A 14 -26.15 -15.85 -1.37
CA LEU A 14 -25.22 -14.75 -1.66
C LEU A 14 -25.78 -13.78 -2.72
N CYS A 15 -26.40 -14.30 -3.78
CA CYS A 15 -27.04 -13.48 -4.80
C CYS A 15 -28.19 -12.63 -4.21
N GLN A 16 -28.97 -13.18 -3.28
CA GLN A 16 -30.04 -12.43 -2.61
C GLN A 16 -29.49 -11.33 -1.71
N LEU A 17 -28.42 -11.60 -0.94
CA LEU A 17 -27.81 -10.62 -0.07
C LEU A 17 -27.22 -9.43 -0.87
N LEU A 18 -26.51 -9.71 -1.96
CA LEU A 18 -25.96 -8.68 -2.85
C LEU A 18 -27.07 -7.83 -3.51
N GLY A 19 -28.22 -8.43 -3.83
CA GLY A 19 -29.39 -7.71 -4.34
C GLY A 19 -29.94 -6.68 -3.34
N THR A 20 -29.92 -6.99 -2.05
CA THR A 20 -30.40 -6.06 -1.00
C THR A 20 -29.45 -4.91 -0.69
N LEU A 21 -28.17 -5.04 -1.05
CA LEU A 21 -27.15 -4.01 -0.84
C LEU A 21 -26.99 -3.06 -2.03
N SER A 22 -27.80 -3.21 -3.08
CA SER A 22 -27.83 -2.27 -4.19
C SER A 22 -28.44 -0.94 -3.74
N LEU A 23 -27.58 -0.05 -3.25
CA LEU A 23 -27.88 1.36 -3.06
C LEU A 23 -28.18 1.95 -4.44
N THR A 24 -29.45 1.89 -4.84
CA THR A 24 -29.96 2.60 -6.00
C THR A 24 -29.79 4.08 -5.68
N GLY A 25 -28.67 4.65 -6.13
CA GLY A 25 -28.29 6.03 -5.92
C GLY A 25 -29.36 6.94 -6.50
N GLN A 26 -30.22 7.45 -5.62
CA GLN A 26 -31.16 8.51 -5.94
C GLN A 26 -30.35 9.81 -6.08
N ALA A 27 -29.70 9.97 -7.23
CA ALA A 27 -29.05 11.21 -7.62
C ALA A 27 -30.14 12.29 -7.72
N ARG A 28 -30.27 13.10 -6.66
CA ARG A 28 -31.03 14.34 -6.71
C ARG A 28 -30.31 15.25 -7.70
N LYS A 29 -30.91 15.42 -8.88
CA LYS A 29 -30.55 16.43 -9.89
C LYS A 29 -30.44 17.79 -9.21
N ALA A 30 -29.21 18.27 -9.02
CA ALA A 30 -28.96 19.70 -8.86
C ALA A 30 -28.83 20.29 -10.28
N THR A 31 -29.83 21.07 -10.66
CA THR A 31 -29.89 21.78 -11.93
C THR A 31 -28.88 22.93 -11.88
N TYR A 32 -27.73 22.75 -12.54
CA TYR A 32 -26.89 23.88 -12.95
C TYR A 32 -26.96 23.98 -14.48
N ALA A 33 -27.56 25.07 -14.93
CA ALA A 33 -27.55 25.48 -16.32
C ALA A 33 -26.16 26.02 -16.65
N SER A 34 -25.52 25.49 -17.69
CA SER A 34 -24.69 26.30 -18.57
C SER A 34 -24.63 25.59 -19.92
N GLU A 35 -25.05 26.33 -20.93
CA GLU A 35 -25.25 25.91 -22.29
C GLU A 35 -23.92 25.90 -23.09
N GLU A 36 -23.96 25.18 -24.23
CA GLU A 36 -23.19 25.37 -25.47
C GLU A 36 -21.68 25.04 -25.48
N GLN A 37 -21.05 24.42 -26.48
CA GLN A 37 -21.36 23.58 -27.65
C GLN A 37 -19.99 23.09 -28.23
N PRO A 38 -19.89 22.29 -29.32
CA PRO A 38 -18.86 21.27 -29.50
C PRO A 38 -17.84 21.60 -30.61
N GLN A 39 -16.69 20.90 -30.65
CA GLN A 39 -16.06 20.63 -31.94
C GLN A 39 -15.16 19.37 -31.97
N ARG A 40 -15.66 18.42 -32.75
CA ARG A 40 -15.01 17.36 -33.53
C ARG A 40 -13.71 17.83 -34.19
N SER A 41 -12.67 16.99 -34.15
CA SER A 41 -11.82 16.71 -35.32
C SER A 41 -11.01 15.42 -35.12
N GLN A 42 -11.26 14.48 -36.03
CA GLN A 42 -10.42 13.32 -36.34
C GLN A 42 -9.16 13.81 -37.05
N ILE A 43 -7.99 13.26 -36.73
CA ILE A 43 -6.88 13.09 -37.68
C ILE A 43 -6.22 11.74 -37.38
N GLY A 44 -6.33 10.82 -38.33
CA GLY A 44 -5.50 9.62 -38.38
C GLY A 44 -4.13 9.94 -38.95
N PHE A 45 -3.11 9.19 -38.55
CA PHE A 45 -1.89 9.05 -39.32
C PHE A 45 -1.37 7.63 -39.16
N ALA A 46 -1.37 6.90 -40.28
CA ALA A 46 -0.69 5.65 -40.46
C ALA A 46 0.83 5.89 -40.45
N GLY A 47 1.57 4.98 -39.83
CA GLY A 47 3.03 4.96 -39.84
C GLY A 47 3.51 3.52 -39.72
N ASP A 48 3.55 2.85 -40.87
CA ASP A 48 4.31 1.62 -41.10
C ASP A 48 5.79 1.90 -40.78
N ALA A 49 6.35 1.18 -39.82
CA ALA A 49 7.76 1.28 -39.47
C ALA A 49 8.40 -0.10 -39.49
N VAL A 50 8.87 -0.43 -40.69
CA VAL A 50 10.06 -1.22 -41.06
C VAL A 50 10.71 -2.01 -39.92
N ILE A 51 10.56 -3.33 -40.00
CA ILE A 51 11.33 -4.30 -39.21
C ILE A 51 12.72 -4.35 -39.84
N SER A 52 13.67 -3.59 -39.28
CA SER A 52 15.08 -3.63 -39.71
C SER A 52 15.86 -4.69 -38.93
N ASP A 53 16.56 -5.47 -39.74
CA ASP A 53 17.32 -6.68 -39.48
C ASP A 53 18.67 -6.42 -38.79
N TYR A 54 19.09 -7.42 -38.03
CA TYR A 54 20.46 -7.83 -37.66
C TYR A 54 21.55 -6.79 -37.37
N SER A 55 22.12 -6.85 -36.14
CA SER A 55 23.58 -6.96 -36.00
C SER A 55 23.97 -7.49 -34.61
N ASN A 56 24.43 -8.74 -34.57
CA ASN A 56 25.13 -9.35 -33.44
C ASN A 56 26.53 -8.71 -33.32
N SER A 57 26.76 -7.95 -32.25
CA SER A 57 28.11 -7.53 -31.82
C SER A 57 28.39 -8.19 -30.49
N GLU A 58 29.04 -9.34 -30.57
CA GLU A 58 29.85 -9.88 -29.49
C GLU A 58 31.04 -8.95 -29.19
N ASP A 59 31.47 -8.97 -27.94
CA ASP A 59 32.56 -8.19 -27.33
C ASP A 59 32.21 -6.80 -26.75
N SER A 60 31.79 -6.82 -25.48
CA SER A 60 32.24 -5.81 -24.53
C SER A 60 32.25 -6.43 -23.14
N THR A 61 33.45 -6.76 -22.69
CA THR A 61 33.74 -6.96 -21.27
C THR A 61 33.52 -5.63 -20.57
N CYS A 62 32.27 -5.33 -20.23
CA CYS A 62 31.95 -4.30 -19.25
C CYS A 62 32.39 -4.82 -17.89
N GLN A 63 33.67 -4.62 -17.58
CA GLN A 63 34.10 -4.42 -16.22
C GLN A 63 33.06 -3.51 -15.56
N PRO A 64 32.38 -3.92 -14.48
CA PRO A 64 31.74 -2.93 -13.64
C PRO A 64 32.88 -2.07 -13.14
N SER A 65 32.96 -0.85 -13.68
CA SER A 65 33.72 0.23 -13.08
C SER A 65 33.04 0.45 -11.73
N LEU A 66 33.41 -0.39 -10.76
CA LEU A 66 33.20 -0.17 -9.35
C LEU A 66 33.79 1.20 -9.13
N SER A 67 32.89 2.19 -9.11
CA SER A 67 33.23 3.54 -8.71
C SER A 67 33.72 3.40 -7.28
N ARG A 68 35.05 3.27 -7.21
CA ARG A 68 35.88 3.24 -6.03
C ARG A 68 35.78 4.64 -5.43
N PHE A 69 34.64 4.94 -4.83
CA PHE A 69 34.49 6.10 -3.98
C PHE A 69 34.82 5.67 -2.56
N ALA A 70 36.05 6.03 -2.21
CA ALA A 70 36.52 6.33 -0.87
C ALA A 70 36.09 5.36 0.24
N ASN A 71 37.03 4.47 0.54
CA ASN A 71 37.18 3.86 1.85
C ASN A 71 37.34 4.99 2.89
N VAL A 72 36.21 5.48 3.42
CA VAL A 72 36.15 6.22 4.66
C VAL A 72 35.30 5.35 5.57
N SER A 73 35.96 4.63 6.48
CA SER A 73 35.32 3.96 7.62
C SER A 73 34.76 4.98 8.60
N ALA A 74 33.88 5.85 8.12
CA ALA A 74 32.98 6.62 8.95
C ALA A 74 31.69 5.80 9.07
N PRO A 75 31.10 5.67 10.26
CA PRO A 75 29.76 5.11 10.39
C PRO A 75 28.83 5.88 9.45
N LEU A 76 28.17 5.18 8.52
CA LEU A 76 27.06 5.79 7.77
C LEU A 76 26.09 6.37 8.83
N PRO A 77 25.65 7.63 8.70
CA PRO A 77 24.58 8.12 9.55
C PRO A 77 23.38 7.16 9.42
N PRO A 78 22.68 6.85 10.53
CA PRO A 78 21.53 5.97 10.48
C PRO A 78 20.56 6.47 9.39
N PRO A 79 19.93 5.56 8.63
CA PRO A 79 19.00 5.96 7.58
C PRO A 79 17.97 6.93 8.17
N PRO A 80 17.62 8.02 7.45
CA PRO A 80 16.67 8.98 7.97
C PRO A 80 15.36 8.26 8.29
N ASN A 81 14.86 8.43 9.50
CA ASN A 81 13.59 7.84 9.90
C ASN A 81 12.48 8.36 8.97
N CYS A 82 11.80 7.45 8.28
CA CYS A 82 10.68 7.79 7.40
C CYS A 82 9.43 8.16 8.23
N GLY A 83 8.60 9.04 7.69
CA GLY A 83 7.36 9.49 8.33
C GLY A 83 7.52 10.56 9.41
N CYS A 84 6.38 11.01 9.95
CA CYS A 84 6.31 11.99 11.03
C CYS A 84 6.70 11.36 12.38
N ALA A 85 6.99 12.19 13.38
CA ALA A 85 7.41 11.74 14.71
C ALA A 85 6.44 10.73 15.36
N TYR A 86 5.14 10.85 15.07
CA TYR A 86 4.14 9.88 15.53
C TYR A 86 4.37 8.49 14.92
N LEU A 87 4.51 8.38 13.59
CA LEU A 87 4.79 7.10 12.94
C LEU A 87 6.15 6.51 13.36
N GLN A 88 7.14 7.35 13.63
CA GLN A 88 8.43 6.91 14.18
C GLN A 88 8.28 6.28 15.58
N ALA A 89 7.41 6.82 16.43
CA ALA A 89 7.10 6.22 17.71
C ALA A 89 6.38 4.86 17.54
N VAL A 90 5.46 4.75 16.59
CA VAL A 90 4.77 3.49 16.27
C VAL A 90 5.76 2.44 15.75
N HIS A 91 6.73 2.81 14.91
CA HIS A 91 7.82 1.93 14.48
C HIS A 91 8.54 1.29 15.66
N GLU A 92 8.92 2.10 16.64
CA GLU A 92 9.62 1.61 17.82
C GLU A 92 8.73 0.67 18.65
N GLN A 93 7.43 0.94 18.75
CA GLN A 93 6.48 0.05 19.42
C GLN A 93 6.35 -1.29 18.70
N ILE A 94 6.30 -1.31 17.36
CA ILE A 94 6.23 -2.56 16.59
C ILE A 94 7.52 -3.37 16.78
N ARG A 95 8.68 -2.73 16.61
CA ARG A 95 9.99 -3.39 16.73
C ARG A 95 10.30 -3.90 18.13
N SER A 96 9.87 -3.16 19.15
CA SER A 96 9.96 -3.60 20.56
C SER A 96 8.89 -4.62 20.94
N GLY A 97 7.98 -4.95 20.03
CA GLY A 97 6.90 -5.90 20.27
C GLY A 97 5.91 -5.41 21.33
N LYS A 98 5.68 -4.11 21.46
CA LYS A 98 4.68 -3.49 22.35
C LYS A 98 3.42 -3.04 21.63
N TYR A 99 3.46 -3.00 20.31
CA TYR A 99 2.33 -2.61 19.47
C TYR A 99 1.35 -3.76 19.28
N GLY A 100 0.13 -3.61 19.79
CA GLY A 100 -1.00 -4.50 19.53
C GLY A 100 -1.69 -4.15 18.21
N THR A 101 -2.29 -5.15 17.57
CA THR A 101 -3.11 -4.99 16.36
C THR A 101 -4.52 -5.56 16.53
N THR A 102 -4.76 -6.33 17.58
CA THR A 102 -6.10 -6.81 17.95
C THR A 102 -7.03 -5.64 18.28
N SER A 103 -8.34 -5.83 18.10
CA SER A 103 -9.38 -4.82 18.40
C SER A 103 -9.32 -3.54 17.56
N GLY A 104 -8.49 -3.50 16.51
CA GLY A 104 -8.39 -2.34 15.63
C GLY A 104 -7.48 -1.23 16.14
N ASP A 105 -6.56 -1.50 17.07
CA ASP A 105 -5.58 -0.52 17.58
C ASP A 105 -4.78 0.18 16.44
N TYR A 106 -4.57 -0.53 15.32
CA TYR A 106 -3.94 0.03 14.13
C TYR A 106 -4.78 1.11 13.43
N LEU A 107 -6.11 1.09 13.58
CA LEU A 107 -7.00 2.12 13.05
C LEU A 107 -6.84 3.43 13.80
N GLU A 108 -6.59 3.40 15.12
CA GLU A 108 -6.31 4.59 15.90
C GLU A 108 -5.03 5.28 15.37
N THR A 109 -4.03 4.50 14.97
CA THR A 109 -2.83 5.02 14.32
C THR A 109 -3.15 5.73 13.00
N ILE A 110 -4.00 5.14 12.17
CA ILE A 110 -4.40 5.75 10.89
C ILE A 110 -5.19 7.04 11.13
N PHE A 111 -6.20 7.02 12.00
CA PHE A 111 -7.03 8.19 12.25
C PHE A 111 -6.26 9.33 12.90
N THR A 112 -5.44 9.04 13.92
CA THR A 112 -4.58 10.03 14.56
C THR A 112 -3.61 10.66 13.56
N HIS A 113 -3.02 9.84 12.68
CA HIS A 113 -2.18 10.37 11.60
C HIS A 113 -2.96 11.28 10.66
N ARG A 114 -4.17 10.88 10.22
CA ARG A 114 -4.99 11.68 9.30
C ARG A 114 -5.39 13.02 9.89
N ASP A 115 -5.73 13.06 11.18
CA ASP A 115 -6.05 14.30 11.89
C ASP A 115 -4.84 15.24 11.91
N ALA A 116 -3.65 14.71 12.22
CA ALA A 116 -2.40 15.47 12.18
C ALA A 116 -2.03 15.94 10.77
N LEU A 117 -2.19 15.06 9.77
CA LEU A 117 -1.96 15.36 8.35
C LEU A 117 -2.85 16.52 7.89
N PHE A 118 -4.14 16.50 8.25
CA PHE A 118 -5.08 17.56 7.91
C PHE A 118 -4.68 18.91 8.53
N ALA A 119 -4.19 18.90 9.77
CA ALA A 119 -3.75 20.10 10.46
C ALA A 119 -2.44 20.68 9.88
N PHE A 120 -1.49 19.82 9.46
CA PHE A 120 -0.19 20.26 8.94
C PHE A 120 0.37 19.36 7.83
N PRO A 121 -0.13 19.46 6.58
CA PRO A 121 0.26 18.56 5.49
C PRO A 121 1.77 18.57 5.16
N GLN A 122 2.42 19.73 5.33
CA GLN A 122 3.84 19.90 4.98
C GLN A 122 4.77 19.04 5.85
N GLY A 123 4.38 18.76 7.10
CA GLY A 123 5.16 17.91 8.01
C GLY A 123 5.05 16.42 7.71
N HIS A 124 4.21 16.02 6.76
CA HIS A 124 3.83 14.63 6.52
C HIS A 124 4.22 14.12 5.13
N ARG A 125 5.04 14.85 4.38
CA ARG A 125 5.50 14.45 3.02
C ARG A 125 6.22 13.10 2.97
N SER A 126 6.83 12.66 4.06
CA SER A 126 7.50 11.36 4.17
C SER A 126 6.62 10.25 4.75
N CYS A 127 5.34 10.52 5.07
CA CYS A 127 4.47 9.55 5.77
C CYS A 127 4.03 8.39 4.89
N ALA A 128 3.98 8.55 3.56
CA ALA A 128 3.74 7.42 2.66
C ALA A 128 4.84 6.35 2.81
N ALA A 129 6.12 6.76 2.88
CA ALA A 129 7.23 5.86 3.15
C ALA A 129 7.14 5.28 4.58
N GLY A 130 6.82 6.10 5.58
CA GLY A 130 6.63 5.65 6.97
C GLY A 130 5.59 4.53 7.10
N PHE A 131 4.39 4.70 6.54
CA PHE A 131 3.37 3.64 6.55
C PHE A 131 3.79 2.39 5.79
N THR A 132 4.53 2.54 4.69
CA THR A 132 5.09 1.39 3.95
C THR A 132 6.06 0.60 4.83
N GLU A 133 6.92 1.30 5.57
CA GLU A 133 7.82 0.65 6.52
C GLU A 133 7.07 0.00 7.69
N LEU A 134 6.02 0.63 8.23
CA LEU A 134 5.19 0.04 9.30
C LEU A 134 4.57 -1.29 8.85
N ALA A 135 4.00 -1.32 7.64
CA ALA A 135 3.47 -2.54 7.04
C ALA A 135 4.56 -3.62 6.93
N ARG A 136 5.76 -3.26 6.49
CA ARG A 136 6.88 -4.20 6.38
C ARG A 136 7.33 -4.75 7.74
N ASP A 137 7.38 -3.90 8.76
CA ASP A 137 7.78 -4.30 10.12
C ASP A 137 6.76 -5.30 10.72
N LEU A 138 5.46 -5.12 10.45
CA LEU A 138 4.40 -6.07 10.82
C LEU A 138 4.47 -7.39 10.02
N GLU A 139 4.71 -7.36 8.71
CA GLU A 139 4.86 -8.60 7.91
C GLU A 139 6.04 -9.46 8.40
N GLN A 140 7.15 -8.82 8.74
CA GLN A 140 8.31 -9.50 9.31
C GLN A 140 8.02 -10.05 10.72
N ARG A 141 7.12 -9.40 11.48
CA ARG A 141 6.70 -9.87 12.79
C ARG A 141 5.82 -11.12 12.66
N ASP A 142 4.82 -11.10 11.80
CA ASP A 142 3.96 -12.25 11.49
C ASP A 142 4.78 -13.46 11.01
N SER A 143 5.73 -13.22 10.09
CA SER A 143 6.64 -14.26 9.59
C SER A 143 7.52 -14.90 10.68
N ARG A 144 7.89 -14.14 11.72
CA ARG A 144 8.70 -14.63 12.85
C ARG A 144 7.85 -15.36 13.89
N GLY A 145 6.61 -14.94 14.10
CA GLY A 145 5.68 -15.56 15.07
C GLY A 145 5.30 -17.01 14.72
N GLN A 146 5.43 -17.40 13.45
CA GLN A 146 5.21 -18.78 13.00
C GLN A 146 6.36 -19.74 13.33
N ASP A 147 7.57 -19.24 13.61
CA ASP A 147 8.69 -20.08 14.05
C ASP A 147 8.64 -20.29 15.57
N GLN A 148 8.00 -21.40 15.99
CA GLN A 148 7.82 -21.76 17.41
C GLN A 148 9.13 -22.10 18.14
N SER A 149 10.29 -22.03 17.48
CA SER A 149 11.54 -22.59 17.99
C SER A 149 12.32 -21.69 18.96
N VAL A 150 12.21 -20.35 18.88
CA VAL A 150 13.09 -19.46 19.67
C VAL A 150 12.37 -18.19 20.14
N ASN A 151 11.77 -18.21 21.33
CA ASN A 151 11.41 -17.04 22.18
C ASN A 151 10.62 -15.87 21.57
N GLY A 152 10.09 -16.01 20.35
CA GLY A 152 9.26 -15.03 19.67
C GLY A 152 7.98 -15.67 19.17
N GLY A 153 7.26 -16.35 20.07
CA GLY A 153 6.02 -17.04 19.74
C GLY A 153 4.89 -16.08 19.40
N TRP A 154 3.99 -16.54 18.53
CA TRP A 154 2.66 -15.97 18.31
C TRP A 154 2.04 -15.42 19.60
N ARG A 155 1.40 -14.25 19.50
CA ARG A 155 0.71 -13.63 20.62
C ARG A 155 -0.73 -13.25 20.27
N PRO A 156 -1.68 -13.33 21.22
CA PRO A 156 -3.08 -12.98 20.95
C PRO A 156 -3.30 -11.51 20.57
N ASP A 157 -2.39 -10.60 20.96
CA ASP A 157 -2.44 -9.18 20.61
C ASP A 157 -1.98 -8.89 19.18
N TRP A 158 -1.56 -9.90 18.41
CA TRP A 158 -1.06 -9.79 17.03
C TRP A 158 -2.00 -10.41 15.98
N ASP A 159 -3.19 -10.85 16.37
CA ASP A 159 -4.14 -11.51 15.46
C ASP A 159 -4.56 -10.60 14.29
N GLY A 160 -4.51 -9.27 14.51
CA GLY A 160 -4.82 -8.25 13.50
C GLY A 160 -3.65 -7.84 12.60
N ASP A 161 -2.48 -8.48 12.66
CA ASP A 161 -1.29 -8.05 11.90
C ASP A 161 -1.55 -8.01 10.40
N HIS A 162 -2.24 -9.02 9.86
CA HIS A 162 -2.57 -9.06 8.44
C HIS A 162 -3.46 -7.88 8.00
N GLU A 163 -4.50 -7.58 8.77
CA GLU A 163 -5.43 -6.47 8.50
C GLU A 163 -4.70 -5.12 8.63
N ALA A 164 -3.86 -4.97 9.65
CA ALA A 164 -3.05 -3.78 9.87
C ALA A 164 -2.06 -3.53 8.72
N VAL A 165 -1.40 -4.57 8.20
CA VAL A 165 -0.52 -4.48 7.02
C VAL A 165 -1.26 -3.94 5.81
N VAL A 166 -2.44 -4.50 5.51
CA VAL A 166 -3.27 -4.06 4.38
C VAL A 166 -3.70 -2.61 4.56
N ALA A 167 -4.14 -2.24 5.77
CA ALA A 167 -4.59 -0.90 6.09
C ALA A 167 -3.46 0.14 5.98
N PHE A 168 -2.26 -0.16 6.48
CA PHE A 168 -1.10 0.72 6.36
C PHE A 168 -0.61 0.86 4.92
N ARG A 169 -0.63 -0.21 4.11
CA ARG A 169 -0.33 -0.10 2.68
C ARG A 169 -1.33 0.78 1.94
N HIS A 170 -2.61 0.62 2.25
CA HIS A 170 -3.66 1.47 1.70
C HIS A 170 -3.44 2.93 2.10
N GLU A 171 -3.15 3.21 3.37
CA GLU A 171 -2.88 4.57 3.84
C GLU A 171 -1.64 5.18 3.18
N ALA A 172 -0.56 4.41 3.01
CA ALA A 172 0.61 4.84 2.27
C ALA A 172 0.26 5.28 0.84
N TRP A 173 -0.56 4.50 0.14
CA TRP A 173 -1.05 4.83 -1.19
C TRP A 173 -1.93 6.09 -1.19
N VAL A 174 -2.84 6.24 -0.23
CA VAL A 174 -3.68 7.44 -0.11
C VAL A 174 -2.82 8.68 0.05
N ILE A 175 -1.84 8.67 0.97
CA ILE A 175 -0.97 9.82 1.23
C ILE A 175 -0.13 10.15 -0.01
N ALA A 176 0.44 9.15 -0.68
CA ALA A 176 1.26 9.33 -1.88
C ALA A 176 0.50 9.99 -3.04
N ASN A 177 -0.83 9.88 -3.07
CA ASN A 177 -1.68 10.51 -4.08
C ASN A 177 -2.34 11.82 -3.59
N SER A 178 -2.14 12.20 -2.33
CA SER A 178 -2.78 13.37 -1.70
C SER A 178 -1.82 14.53 -1.42
N LEU A 179 -0.51 14.28 -1.43
CA LEU A 179 0.56 15.26 -1.18
C LEU A 179 1.40 15.51 -2.43
#